data_AF-A0A2T2SJL5-F1
#
_entry.id   AF-A0A2T2SJL5-F1
#
_cell.length_a   1.000
_cell.length_b   1.000
_cell.length_c   1.000
_cell.angle_alpha   90.00
_cell.angle_beta   90.00
_cell.angle_gamma   90.00
#
_symmetry.space_group_name_H-M   'P 1'
#
loop_
_entity.id
_entity.type
_entity.pdbx_description
1 polymer ?
#
loop_
_entity_poly.entity_id
_entity_poly.type
_entity_poly.pdbx_seq_one_letter_code
_entity_poly.pdbx_strand_id
1 'polypeptide(L)'
;MGHGRARARGRGRREVGAAARRAAQHRPADRRRHYRAAVGVTAPRTSSIENRLSPVPSTLGHTIAGLAVAELFQYREGRVRRQAVLMANVADLDMLPGLLTRRPPDATHGWVSHSFGAAIIAGAGAGLSAKARGRRFGPRFLQAVAAYGSHVALDYFGKEPEDGLPVWWPISERRHASTHRWFKTILSHSKKHGFWKGLLNRSNVKALAREGAVTVPAFLLACAIGKRLRR
;
A
#
# COMPACT_ATOMS: atom_id res chain seq x y z
N MET A 1 72.77 -32.60 18.50
CA MET A 1 73.53 -33.49 17.59
C MET A 1 72.53 -34.29 16.75
N GLY A 2 72.80 -34.44 15.45
CA GLY A 2 72.06 -35.28 14.48
C GLY A 2 70.95 -34.52 13.72
N HIS A 3 71.17 -33.92 12.54
CA HIS A 3 71.22 -34.55 11.19
C HIS A 3 70.04 -35.51 10.94
N GLY A 4 69.25 -35.44 9.87
CA GLY A 4 69.30 -34.70 8.60
C GLY A 4 68.38 -35.36 7.56
N ARG A 5 68.34 -34.79 6.34
CA ARG A 5 67.84 -35.36 5.05
C ARG A 5 66.31 -35.40 4.85
N ALA A 6 65.76 -35.34 3.64
CA ALA A 6 66.20 -34.84 2.33
C ALA A 6 64.98 -34.84 1.37
N ARG A 7 65.08 -33.98 0.35
CA ARG A 7 64.26 -33.72 -0.84
C ARG A 7 63.54 -34.92 -1.52
N ALA A 8 62.36 -34.64 -2.07
CA ALA A 8 61.87 -35.16 -3.37
C ALA A 8 60.90 -34.11 -3.99
N ARG A 9 61.27 -33.43 -5.11
CA ARG A 9 60.82 -33.67 -6.51
C ARG A 9 59.29 -33.72 -6.64
N GLY A 10 58.57 -32.87 -7.39
CA GLY A 10 58.91 -32.11 -8.59
C GLY A 10 58.44 -32.85 -9.86
N ARG A 11 57.16 -32.70 -10.27
CA ARG A 11 56.63 -32.84 -11.64
C ARG A 11 55.10 -32.71 -11.61
N GLY A 12 54.53 -31.71 -12.28
CA GLY A 12 53.07 -31.63 -12.42
C GLY A 12 52.49 -30.27 -12.82
N ARG A 13 53.26 -29.39 -13.49
CA ARG A 13 52.81 -27.99 -13.74
C ARG A 13 52.79 -27.54 -15.21
N ARG A 14 52.87 -28.46 -16.19
CA ARG A 14 52.98 -28.06 -17.61
C ARG A 14 51.84 -28.48 -18.56
N GLU A 15 50.85 -29.27 -18.15
CA GLU A 15 49.80 -29.72 -19.09
C GLU A 15 48.44 -29.02 -18.96
N VAL A 16 48.19 -28.28 -17.87
CA VAL A 16 46.89 -27.60 -17.67
C VAL A 16 46.74 -26.31 -18.50
N GLY A 17 47.82 -25.84 -19.13
CA GLY A 17 47.84 -24.56 -19.88
C GLY A 17 47.32 -24.62 -21.32
N ALA A 18 47.28 -25.80 -21.95
CA ALA A 18 46.95 -25.93 -23.38
C ALA A 18 45.45 -26.17 -23.63
N ALA A 19 44.75 -26.86 -22.73
CA ALA A 19 43.31 -27.09 -22.84
C ALA A 19 42.49 -25.82 -22.57
N ALA A 20 42.95 -24.95 -21.65
CA ALA A 20 42.26 -23.71 -21.30
C ALA A 20 42.29 -22.64 -22.42
N ARG A 21 43.25 -22.70 -23.35
CA ARG A 21 43.36 -21.72 -24.44
C ARG A 21 42.48 -22.02 -25.66
N ARG A 22 42.05 -23.27 -25.86
CA ARG A 22 41.15 -23.62 -26.99
C ARG A 22 39.68 -23.34 -26.69
N ALA A 23 39.27 -23.23 -25.42
CA ALA A 23 37.91 -22.86 -25.05
C ALA A 23 37.59 -21.36 -25.19
N ALA A 24 38.62 -20.50 -25.34
CA ALA A 24 38.45 -19.05 -25.38
C ALA A 24 38.28 -18.45 -26.79
N GLN A 25 38.32 -19.25 -27.86
CA GLN A 25 38.21 -18.76 -29.24
C GLN A 25 36.84 -18.96 -29.91
N HIS A 26 35.85 -19.52 -29.21
CA HIS A 26 34.47 -19.51 -29.71
C HIS A 26 33.79 -18.16 -29.44
N ARG A 27 33.78 -17.34 -30.49
CA ARG A 27 33.14 -16.02 -30.62
C ARG A 27 31.77 -15.91 -29.92
N PRO A 28 31.59 -14.96 -28.97
CA PRO A 28 30.33 -14.77 -28.24
C PRO A 28 29.28 -13.90 -28.97
N ALA A 29 29.40 -13.69 -30.29
CA ALA A 29 28.52 -12.79 -31.02
C ALA A 29 27.13 -13.39 -31.37
N ASP A 30 26.99 -14.72 -31.39
CA ASP A 30 25.77 -15.35 -31.94
C ASP A 30 24.77 -15.87 -30.89
N ARG A 31 25.20 -16.09 -29.64
CA ARG A 31 24.29 -16.58 -28.58
C ARG A 31 23.23 -15.56 -28.13
N ARG A 32 23.42 -14.26 -28.41
CA ARG A 32 22.45 -13.22 -28.02
C ARG A 32 21.20 -13.18 -28.92
N ARG A 33 21.26 -13.73 -30.14
CA ARG A 33 20.07 -13.78 -31.02
C ARG A 33 19.13 -14.93 -30.67
N HIS A 34 19.66 -16.10 -30.33
CA HIS A 34 18.80 -17.27 -30.04
C HIS A 34 18.13 -17.24 -28.66
N TYR A 35 18.73 -16.59 -27.65
CA TYR A 35 18.06 -16.43 -26.35
C TYR A 35 16.88 -15.46 -26.36
N ARG A 36 16.86 -14.49 -27.29
CA ARG A 36 15.74 -13.54 -27.41
C ARG A 36 14.49 -14.14 -28.04
N ALA A 37 14.65 -15.15 -28.90
CA ALA A 37 13.53 -15.85 -29.53
C ALA A 37 12.91 -16.93 -28.62
N ALA A 38 13.71 -17.57 -27.75
CA ALA A 38 13.23 -18.66 -26.89
C ALA A 38 12.49 -18.18 -25.62
N VAL A 39 12.72 -16.94 -25.16
CA VAL A 39 12.16 -16.44 -23.89
C VAL A 39 10.88 -15.61 -24.08
N GLY A 40 10.36 -15.47 -25.32
CA GLY A 40 9.13 -14.71 -25.55
C GLY A 40 9.17 -13.28 -24.99
N VAL A 41 10.36 -12.68 -24.89
CA VAL A 41 10.53 -11.32 -24.38
C VAL A 41 10.17 -10.37 -25.51
N THR A 42 8.87 -10.20 -25.72
CA THR A 42 8.32 -9.04 -26.41
C THR A 42 8.95 -7.80 -25.80
N ALA A 43 9.55 -6.95 -26.62
CA ALA A 43 10.14 -5.69 -26.19
C ALA A 43 9.17 -4.94 -25.27
N PRO A 44 9.65 -4.30 -24.18
CA PRO A 44 8.79 -3.51 -23.31
C PRO A 44 8.09 -2.47 -24.17
N ARG A 45 6.76 -2.54 -24.19
CA ARG A 45 5.88 -1.68 -24.97
C ARG A 45 6.03 -0.25 -24.42
N THR A 46 6.95 0.53 -24.97
CA THR A 46 7.36 1.87 -24.50
C THR A 46 6.32 2.96 -24.72
N SER A 47 5.09 2.64 -25.12
CA SER A 47 4.09 3.63 -25.58
C SER A 47 2.80 3.75 -24.77
N SER A 48 2.76 3.33 -23.49
CA SER A 48 1.51 3.49 -22.70
C SER A 48 1.65 3.97 -21.25
N ILE A 49 2.87 4.29 -20.78
CA ILE A 49 3.06 4.77 -19.39
C ILE A 49 2.55 6.21 -19.22
N GLU A 50 2.53 7.03 -20.28
CA GLU A 50 2.22 8.47 -20.17
C GLU A 50 0.73 8.83 -19.99
N ASN A 51 -0.21 7.88 -20.10
CA ASN A 51 -1.65 8.17 -20.00
C ASN A 51 -2.44 7.23 -19.07
N ARG A 52 -1.76 6.44 -18.22
CA ARG A 52 -2.49 5.68 -17.21
C ARG A 52 -3.05 6.64 -16.16
N LEU A 53 -4.38 6.66 -16.04
CA LEU A 53 -5.07 7.35 -14.97
C LEU A 53 -4.68 6.67 -13.66
N SER A 54 -4.00 7.40 -12.77
CA SER A 54 -3.66 6.87 -11.46
C SER A 54 -4.92 6.83 -10.59
N PRO A 55 -5.32 5.64 -10.11
CA PRO A 55 -6.37 5.51 -9.12
C PRO A 55 -5.95 6.23 -7.84
N VAL A 56 -6.77 7.18 -7.39
CA VAL A 56 -6.61 7.84 -6.09
C VAL A 56 -7.76 7.45 -5.16
N PRO A 57 -7.47 7.19 -3.88
CA PRO A 57 -8.50 6.95 -2.88
C PRO A 57 -9.34 8.22 -2.69
N SER A 58 -10.60 8.03 -2.32
CA SER A 58 -11.45 9.13 -1.93
C SER A 58 -11.34 9.37 -0.43
N THR A 59 -10.88 10.56 -0.04
CA THR A 59 -10.76 10.93 1.37
C THR A 59 -12.12 11.20 2.02
N LEU A 60 -13.19 11.36 1.23
CA LEU A 60 -14.51 11.71 1.73
C LEU A 60 -15.14 10.57 2.53
N GLY A 61 -15.22 9.36 1.97
CA GLY A 61 -15.80 8.20 2.63
C GLY A 61 -14.95 7.76 3.81
N HIS A 62 -13.62 7.82 3.70
CA HIS A 62 -12.71 7.58 4.82
C HIS A 62 -12.97 8.55 5.98
N THR A 63 -13.13 9.83 5.67
CA THR A 63 -13.48 10.85 6.67
C THR A 63 -14.85 10.57 7.31
N ILE A 64 -15.87 10.26 6.52
CA ILE A 64 -17.21 9.95 7.02
C ILE A 64 -17.20 8.68 7.90
N ALA A 65 -16.43 7.66 7.52
CA ALA A 65 -16.27 6.45 8.32
C ALA A 65 -15.54 6.73 9.65
N GLY A 66 -14.49 7.55 9.64
CA GLY A 66 -13.84 8.03 10.86
C GLY A 66 -14.79 8.80 11.77
N LEU A 67 -15.68 9.62 11.19
CA LEU A 67 -16.74 10.31 11.94
C LEU A 67 -17.75 9.31 12.54
N ALA A 68 -18.16 8.28 11.79
CA ALA A 68 -19.07 7.25 12.27
C ALA A 68 -18.48 6.50 13.47
N VAL A 69 -17.20 6.15 13.40
CA VAL A 69 -16.48 5.55 14.53
C VAL A 69 -16.46 6.50 15.74
N ALA A 70 -16.19 7.79 15.55
CA ALA A 70 -16.21 8.76 16.65
C ALA A 70 -17.58 8.83 17.38
N GLU A 71 -18.68 8.74 16.62
CA GLU A 71 -20.04 8.75 17.17
C GLU A 71 -20.36 7.46 17.94
N LEU A 72 -19.93 6.29 17.44
CA LEU A 72 -20.13 5.00 18.13
C LEU A 72 -19.40 4.94 19.48
N PHE A 73 -18.21 5.52 19.56
CA PHE A 73 -17.46 5.62 20.80
C PHE A 73 -17.90 6.80 21.70
N GLN A 74 -18.98 7.50 21.32
CA GLN A 74 -19.62 8.56 22.11
C GLN A 74 -18.72 9.75 22.47
N TYR A 75 -17.63 9.97 21.74
CA TYR A 75 -16.69 11.03 22.06
C TYR A 75 -17.14 12.39 21.51
N ARG A 76 -17.73 13.21 22.39
CA ARG A 76 -18.14 14.59 22.05
C ARG A 76 -17.00 15.61 22.00
N GLU A 77 -15.87 15.29 22.62
CA GLU A 77 -14.68 16.13 22.56
C GLU A 77 -14.25 16.30 21.10
N GLY A 78 -14.32 17.53 20.59
CA GLY A 78 -13.92 17.83 19.21
C GLY A 78 -12.50 17.35 18.88
N ARG A 79 -11.60 17.30 19.87
CA ARG A 79 -10.26 16.73 19.73
C ARG A 79 -10.28 15.25 19.36
N VAL A 80 -11.17 14.47 19.95
CA VAL A 80 -11.25 13.03 19.76
C VAL A 80 -11.93 12.66 18.45
N ARG A 81 -12.95 13.43 18.06
CA ARG A 81 -13.56 13.34 16.73
C ARG A 81 -12.56 13.66 15.62
N ARG A 82 -11.75 14.73 15.80
CA ARG A 82 -10.63 15.03 14.90
C ARG A 82 -9.60 13.90 14.85
N GLN A 83 -9.25 13.29 15.99
CA GLN A 83 -8.34 12.15 16.01
C GLN A 83 -8.87 10.96 15.21
N ALA A 84 -10.17 10.64 15.31
CA ALA A 84 -10.76 9.56 14.53
C ALA A 84 -10.71 9.85 13.02
N VAL A 85 -11.03 11.08 12.62
CA VAL A 85 -10.91 11.51 11.21
C VAL A 85 -9.47 11.41 10.73
N LEU A 86 -8.51 11.89 11.51
CA LEU A 86 -7.08 11.81 11.18
C LEU A 86 -6.63 10.35 11.05
N MET A 87 -7.03 9.48 12.00
CA MET A 87 -6.69 8.05 11.94
C MET A 87 -7.32 7.34 10.75
N ALA A 88 -8.54 7.70 10.36
CA ALA A 88 -9.19 7.15 9.17
C ALA A 88 -8.54 7.60 7.85
N ASN A 89 -7.66 8.60 7.87
CA ASN A 89 -6.94 9.08 6.68
C ASN A 89 -5.42 8.91 6.80
N VAL A 90 -4.92 8.32 7.89
CA VAL A 90 -3.46 8.25 8.12
C VAL A 90 -2.76 7.29 7.17
N ALA A 91 -3.46 6.25 6.70
CA ALA A 91 -2.95 5.31 5.71
C ALA A 91 -2.57 6.01 4.39
N ASP A 92 -3.39 6.97 3.97
CA ASP A 92 -3.16 7.78 2.76
C ASP A 92 -1.92 8.67 2.84
N LEU A 93 -1.32 8.87 4.02
CA LEU A 93 -0.07 9.64 4.12
C LEU A 93 1.12 8.92 3.44
N ASP A 94 0.98 7.63 3.12
CA ASP A 94 1.95 6.87 2.32
C ASP A 94 2.09 7.36 0.86
N MET A 95 1.20 8.25 0.40
CA MET A 95 1.32 8.93 -0.89
C MET A 95 2.29 10.13 -0.85
N LEU A 96 2.59 10.65 0.36
CA LEU A 96 3.45 11.83 0.53
C LEU A 96 4.87 11.63 0.01
N PRO A 97 5.55 10.48 0.23
CA PRO A 97 6.86 10.24 -0.37
C PRO A 97 6.84 10.35 -1.90
N GLY A 98 5.82 9.81 -2.57
CA GLY A 98 5.63 9.95 -4.01
C GLY A 98 5.51 11.42 -4.42
N LEU A 99 4.66 12.17 -3.72
CA LEU A 99 4.46 13.60 -3.96
C LEU A 99 5.74 14.43 -3.77
N LEU A 100 6.48 14.21 -2.68
CA LEU A 100 7.70 14.94 -2.34
C LEU A 100 8.87 14.61 -3.29
N THR A 101 8.93 13.37 -3.78
CA THR A 101 9.98 12.92 -4.71
C THR A 101 9.65 13.17 -6.18
N ARG A 102 8.54 13.88 -6.47
CA ARG A 102 8.01 14.12 -7.83
C ARG A 102 7.75 12.81 -8.61
N ARG A 103 7.55 11.71 -7.90
CA ARG A 103 7.12 10.43 -8.48
C ARG A 103 5.59 10.39 -8.54
N PRO A 104 5.00 9.48 -9.34
CA PRO A 104 3.57 9.23 -9.26
C PRO A 104 3.15 8.93 -7.81
N PRO A 105 2.11 9.60 -7.25
CA PRO A 105 1.70 9.42 -5.85
C PRO A 105 1.29 7.98 -5.50
N ASP A 106 0.85 7.23 -6.49
CA ASP A 106 0.47 5.82 -6.42
C ASP A 106 1.68 4.86 -6.30
N ALA A 107 2.90 5.32 -6.60
CA ALA A 107 4.09 4.46 -6.59
C ALA A 107 4.41 3.86 -5.21
N THR A 108 4.08 4.56 -4.12
CA THR A 108 4.31 4.12 -2.74
C THR A 108 3.02 3.86 -1.96
N HIS A 109 1.87 4.05 -2.59
CA HIS A 109 0.56 3.96 -1.97
C HIS A 109 0.01 2.52 -2.01
N GLY A 110 -0.75 2.10 -1.00
CA GLY A 110 -1.40 0.78 -1.01
C GLY A 110 -0.49 -0.38 -0.60
N TRP A 111 0.54 -0.10 0.21
CA TRP A 111 1.46 -1.08 0.78
C TRP A 111 1.05 -1.44 2.21
N VAL A 112 2.02 -1.55 3.13
CA VAL A 112 1.84 -2.00 4.52
C VAL A 112 0.85 -1.12 5.30
N SER A 113 0.80 0.18 5.00
CA SER A 113 -0.19 1.15 5.51
C SER A 113 -1.63 0.69 5.29
N HIS A 114 -1.94 -0.04 4.22
CA HIS A 114 -3.31 -0.46 3.90
C HIS A 114 -3.61 -1.87 4.43
N SER A 115 -3.26 -2.12 5.69
CA SER A 115 -3.44 -3.41 6.36
C SER A 115 -4.05 -3.29 7.76
N PHE A 116 -4.74 -4.33 8.21
CA PHE A 116 -5.24 -4.39 9.58
C PHE A 116 -4.12 -4.47 10.61
N GLY A 117 -2.95 -5.03 10.27
CA GLY A 117 -1.78 -4.98 11.15
C GLY A 117 -1.29 -3.56 11.38
N ALA A 118 -1.21 -2.74 10.32
CA ALA A 118 -0.89 -1.32 10.47
C ALA A 118 -1.94 -0.58 11.32
N ALA A 119 -3.23 -0.88 11.15
CA ALA A 119 -4.29 -0.34 11.99
C ALA A 119 -4.11 -0.70 13.47
N ILE A 120 -3.75 -1.95 13.79
CA ILE A 120 -3.47 -2.41 15.16
C ILE A 120 -2.25 -1.68 15.75
N ILE A 121 -1.16 -1.54 14.99
CA ILE A 121 0.05 -0.83 15.43
C ILE A 121 -0.27 0.65 15.70
N ALA A 122 -0.97 1.32 14.78
CA ALA A 122 -1.39 2.71 14.97
C ALA A 122 -2.32 2.86 16.19
N GLY A 123 -3.23 1.91 16.38
CA GLY A 123 -4.08 1.83 17.55
C GLY A 123 -3.29 1.66 18.85
N ALA A 124 -2.28 0.79 18.86
CA ALA A 124 -1.40 0.59 20.01
C ALA A 124 -0.66 1.89 20.36
N GLY A 125 -0.13 2.60 19.35
CA GLY A 125 0.47 3.92 19.53
C GLY A 125 -0.49 4.94 20.15
N ALA A 126 -1.73 5.00 19.67
CA ALA A 126 -2.76 5.88 20.23
C ALA A 126 -3.13 5.51 21.68
N GLY A 127 -3.30 4.22 21.96
CA GLY A 127 -3.59 3.70 23.30
C GLY A 127 -2.46 3.97 24.28
N LEU A 128 -1.21 3.72 23.90
CA LEU A 128 -0.03 3.98 24.72
C LEU A 128 0.16 5.48 24.98
N SER A 129 -0.03 6.32 23.95
CA SER A 129 -0.01 7.78 24.11
C SER A 129 -1.09 8.27 25.08
N ALA A 130 -2.27 7.65 25.06
CA ALA A 130 -3.32 7.95 26.02
C ALA A 130 -2.93 7.51 27.45
N LYS A 131 -2.39 6.30 27.61
CA LYS A 131 -1.90 5.78 28.89
C LYS A 131 -0.81 6.66 29.50
N ALA A 132 0.14 7.12 28.69
CA ALA A 132 1.21 8.05 29.11
C ALA A 132 0.68 9.41 29.60
N ARG A 133 -0.55 9.78 29.21
CA ARG A 133 -1.25 11.01 29.65
C ARG A 133 -2.29 10.74 30.75
N GLY A 134 -2.20 9.60 31.44
CA GLY A 134 -3.12 9.24 32.52
C GLY A 134 -4.52 8.83 32.06
N ARG A 135 -4.74 8.54 30.77
CA ARG A 135 -6.03 8.09 30.22
C ARG A 135 -6.05 6.57 30.03
N ARG A 136 -7.24 5.98 29.92
CA ARG A 136 -7.38 4.53 29.70
C ARG A 136 -6.89 4.13 28.29
N PHE A 137 -6.05 3.09 28.22
CA PHE A 137 -5.50 2.54 26.97
C PHE A 137 -6.60 2.01 26.04
N GLY A 138 -7.44 1.09 26.54
CA GLY A 138 -8.36 0.29 25.73
C GLY A 138 -9.29 1.10 24.82
N PRO A 139 -10.04 2.09 25.35
CA PRO A 139 -10.94 2.87 24.52
C PRO A 139 -10.25 3.63 23.38
N ARG A 140 -9.02 4.13 23.61
CA ARG A 140 -8.25 4.87 22.60
C ARG A 140 -7.60 3.95 21.57
N PHE A 141 -7.13 2.79 22.02
CA PHE A 141 -6.70 1.71 21.14
C PHE A 141 -7.84 1.31 20.19
N LEU A 142 -8.98 0.90 20.74
CA LEU A 142 -10.12 0.41 19.96
C LEU A 142 -10.67 1.47 19.00
N GLN A 143 -10.77 2.73 19.44
CA GLN A 143 -11.21 3.81 18.57
C GLN A 143 -10.28 4.00 17.37
N ALA A 144 -8.96 4.03 17.61
CA ALA A 144 -7.98 4.22 16.55
C ALA A 144 -7.94 3.01 15.59
N VAL A 145 -8.00 1.78 16.12
CA VAL A 145 -8.11 0.56 15.31
C VAL A 145 -9.38 0.57 14.47
N ALA A 146 -10.52 0.96 15.04
CA ALA A 146 -11.78 1.02 14.30
C ALA A 146 -11.75 2.11 13.22
N ALA A 147 -11.21 3.30 13.52
CA ALA A 147 -11.12 4.40 12.57
C ALA A 147 -10.18 4.05 11.41
N TYR A 148 -8.96 3.59 11.71
CA TYR A 148 -8.00 3.15 10.70
C TYR A 148 -8.54 1.91 9.96
N GLY A 149 -9.04 0.90 10.67
CA GLY A 149 -9.58 -0.31 10.07
C GLY A 149 -10.75 -0.04 9.12
N SER A 150 -11.56 1.00 9.39
CA SER A 150 -12.61 1.43 8.46
C SER A 150 -12.05 1.91 7.13
N HIS A 151 -10.88 2.56 7.13
CA HIS A 151 -10.15 2.92 5.91
C HIS A 151 -9.81 1.67 5.10
N VAL A 152 -9.09 0.72 5.71
CA VAL A 152 -8.66 -0.53 5.07
C VAL A 152 -9.85 -1.31 4.52
N ALA A 153 -10.96 -1.36 5.26
CA ALA A 153 -12.18 -2.03 4.83
C ALA A 153 -12.81 -1.36 3.59
N LEU A 154 -12.95 -0.03 3.59
CA LEU A 154 -13.51 0.70 2.44
C LEU A 154 -12.66 0.50 1.19
N ASP A 155 -11.34 0.56 1.35
CA ASP A 155 -10.37 0.39 0.28
C ASP A 155 -10.39 -1.05 -0.28
N TYR A 156 -10.53 -2.06 0.58
CA TYR A 156 -10.75 -3.46 0.18
C TYR A 156 -12.00 -3.67 -0.68
N PHE A 157 -13.07 -2.91 -0.43
CA PHE A 157 -14.31 -2.92 -1.23
C PHE A 157 -14.27 -2.01 -2.47
N GLY A 158 -13.18 -1.27 -2.68
CA GLY A 158 -13.01 -0.33 -3.79
C GLY A 158 -11.99 -0.75 -4.84
N LYS A 159 -10.99 -1.57 -4.49
CA LYS A 159 -9.89 -1.97 -5.39
C LYS A 159 -10.25 -3.14 -6.31
N GLU A 160 -9.60 -3.19 -7.46
CA GLU A 160 -9.61 -4.34 -8.37
C GLU A 160 -8.64 -5.44 -7.87
N PRO A 161 -8.83 -6.72 -8.25
CA PRO A 161 -7.93 -7.80 -7.86
C PRO A 161 -6.45 -7.55 -8.21
N GLU A 162 -6.18 -6.94 -9.36
CA GLU A 162 -4.83 -6.59 -9.83
C GLU A 162 -4.18 -5.50 -8.95
N ASP A 163 -5.02 -4.64 -8.35
CA ASP A 163 -4.63 -3.51 -7.49
C ASP A 163 -4.94 -3.79 -6.01
N GLY A 164 -5.17 -5.06 -5.62
CA GLY A 164 -5.60 -5.44 -4.27
C GLY A 164 -4.64 -4.98 -3.17
N LEU A 165 -4.99 -5.18 -1.90
CA LEU A 165 -4.22 -4.66 -0.76
C LEU A 165 -3.69 -5.78 0.14
N PRO A 166 -2.55 -5.62 0.82
CA PRO A 166 -2.04 -6.60 1.78
C PRO A 166 -2.83 -6.53 3.10
N VAL A 167 -4.15 -6.76 3.04
CA VAL A 167 -5.12 -6.55 4.13
C VAL A 167 -4.71 -7.26 5.43
N TRP A 168 -4.08 -8.43 5.31
CA TRP A 168 -3.68 -9.30 6.42
C TRP A 168 -2.22 -9.15 6.86
N TRP A 169 -1.47 -8.18 6.35
CA TRP A 169 -0.13 -7.91 6.87
C TRP A 169 -0.19 -7.64 8.39
N PRO A 170 0.76 -8.15 9.20
CA PRO A 170 2.01 -8.83 8.84
C PRO A 170 1.91 -10.35 8.64
N ILE A 171 0.71 -10.94 8.73
CA ILE A 171 0.52 -12.39 8.64
C ILE A 171 0.73 -12.89 7.20
N SER A 172 0.34 -12.08 6.21
CA SER A 172 0.51 -12.41 4.79
C SER A 172 0.83 -11.17 3.95
N GLU A 173 1.69 -11.34 2.96
CA GLU A 173 1.96 -10.33 1.92
C GLU A 173 1.00 -10.45 0.71
N ARG A 174 0.12 -11.46 0.71
CA ARG A 174 -0.85 -11.64 -0.39
C ARG A 174 -1.77 -10.44 -0.48
N ARG A 175 -1.99 -9.97 -1.71
CA ARG A 175 -2.89 -8.86 -2.01
C ARG A 175 -4.32 -9.39 -2.21
N HIS A 176 -5.28 -8.73 -1.59
CA HIS A 176 -6.68 -9.11 -1.59
C HIS A 176 -7.56 -7.93 -2.02
N ALA A 177 -8.62 -8.24 -2.77
CA ALA A 177 -9.69 -7.32 -3.09
C ALA A 177 -11.03 -8.05 -2.93
N SER A 178 -12.10 -7.30 -2.68
CA SER A 178 -13.45 -7.87 -2.61
C SER A 178 -13.96 -8.24 -4.02
N THR A 179 -14.71 -9.33 -4.12
CA THR A 179 -15.50 -9.63 -5.33
C THR A 179 -16.63 -8.62 -5.54
N HIS A 180 -17.10 -8.01 -4.44
CA HIS A 180 -18.16 -7.02 -4.44
C HIS A 180 -17.57 -5.61 -4.39
N ARG A 181 -17.68 -4.88 -5.52
CA ARG A 181 -17.14 -3.52 -5.68
C ARG A 181 -18.19 -2.48 -5.31
N TRP A 182 -18.19 -2.05 -4.06
CA TRP A 182 -19.14 -1.05 -3.55
C TRP A 182 -18.65 0.37 -3.80
N PHE A 183 -17.34 0.58 -3.77
CA PHE A 183 -16.72 1.87 -4.03
C PHE A 183 -16.13 1.90 -5.44
N LYS A 184 -16.02 3.10 -6.01
CA LYS A 184 -15.36 3.30 -7.30
C LYS A 184 -14.15 4.17 -7.07
N THR A 185 -13.05 3.81 -7.71
CA THR A 185 -11.81 4.57 -7.59
C THR A 185 -11.93 5.92 -8.29
N ILE A 186 -11.46 6.98 -7.64
CA ILE A 186 -11.39 8.31 -8.25
C ILE A 186 -10.19 8.34 -9.18
N LEU A 187 -10.38 8.85 -10.40
CA LEU A 187 -9.32 8.94 -11.39
C LEU A 187 -8.73 10.34 -11.36
N SER A 188 -7.42 10.44 -11.12
CA SER A 188 -6.71 11.72 -11.17
C SER A 188 -6.46 12.15 -12.61
N HIS A 189 -7.32 13.01 -13.15
CA HIS A 189 -7.11 13.69 -14.45
C HIS A 189 -6.31 14.99 -14.33
N SER A 190 -5.72 15.26 -13.16
CA SER A 190 -5.14 16.56 -12.78
C SER A 190 -4.13 17.09 -13.81
N LYS A 191 -3.28 16.21 -14.37
CA LYS A 191 -2.24 16.62 -15.33
C LYS A 191 -2.78 17.19 -16.65
N LYS A 192 -3.97 16.76 -17.10
CA LYS A 192 -4.49 17.10 -18.45
C LYS A 192 -5.54 18.22 -18.45
N HIS A 193 -6.35 18.31 -17.39
CA HIS A 193 -7.50 19.22 -17.35
C HIS A 193 -7.52 20.17 -16.14
N GLY A 194 -6.52 20.09 -15.26
CA GLY A 194 -6.49 20.81 -13.99
C GLY A 194 -7.33 20.13 -12.90
N PHE A 195 -7.08 20.48 -11.64
CA PHE A 195 -7.67 19.81 -10.46
C PHE A 195 -9.20 19.80 -10.48
N TRP A 196 -9.85 20.96 -10.61
CA TRP A 196 -11.31 21.08 -10.51
C TRP A 196 -12.05 20.38 -11.65
N LYS A 197 -11.58 20.49 -12.90
CA LYS A 197 -12.19 19.77 -14.03
C LYS A 197 -11.96 18.27 -13.93
N GLY A 198 -10.83 17.84 -13.36
CA GLY A 198 -10.58 16.44 -13.04
C GLY A 198 -11.52 15.91 -11.96
N LEU A 199 -11.69 16.66 -10.87
CA LEU A 199 -12.57 16.29 -9.76
C LEU A 199 -14.05 16.25 -10.17
N LEU A 200 -14.50 17.23 -10.96
CA LEU A 200 -15.89 17.36 -11.42
C LEU A 200 -16.17 16.54 -12.70
N ASN A 201 -15.28 15.63 -13.11
CA ASN A 201 -15.58 14.68 -14.17
C ASN A 201 -16.78 13.82 -13.76
N ARG A 202 -17.70 13.55 -14.71
CA ARG A 202 -18.86 12.68 -14.53
C ARG A 202 -18.52 11.32 -13.89
N SER A 203 -17.35 10.75 -14.16
CA SER A 203 -16.90 9.50 -13.51
C SER A 203 -16.66 9.69 -12.01
N ASN A 204 -15.94 10.74 -11.63
CA ASN A 204 -15.60 11.07 -10.25
C ASN A 204 -16.83 11.54 -9.45
N VAL A 205 -17.72 12.33 -10.07
CA VAL A 205 -19.00 12.72 -9.45
C VAL A 205 -19.86 11.47 -9.16
N LYS A 206 -19.92 10.52 -10.10
CA LYS A 206 -20.62 9.23 -9.86
C LYS A 206 -19.96 8.40 -8.76
N ALA A 207 -18.63 8.41 -8.69
CA ALA A 207 -17.89 7.70 -7.64
C ALA A 207 -18.19 8.30 -6.25
N LEU A 208 -18.07 9.63 -6.12
CA LEU A 208 -18.37 10.37 -4.89
C LEU A 208 -19.83 10.22 -4.46
N ALA A 209 -20.77 10.30 -5.40
CA ALA A 209 -22.19 10.10 -5.11
C ALA A 209 -22.46 8.69 -4.57
N ARG A 210 -21.85 7.66 -5.17
CA ARG A 210 -21.99 6.27 -4.71
C ARG A 210 -21.38 6.08 -3.33
N GLU A 211 -20.20 6.62 -3.10
CA GLU A 211 -19.52 6.58 -1.81
C GLU A 211 -20.34 7.27 -0.71
N GLY A 212 -20.87 8.46 -1.00
CA GLY A 212 -21.78 9.18 -0.10
C GLY A 212 -23.06 8.38 0.18
N ALA A 213 -23.66 7.78 -0.84
CA ALA A 213 -24.86 6.95 -0.69
C ALA A 213 -24.66 5.73 0.22
N VAL A 214 -23.43 5.20 0.32
CA VAL A 214 -23.10 4.08 1.21
C VAL A 214 -22.67 4.56 2.60
N THR A 215 -21.79 5.57 2.66
CA THR A 215 -21.15 5.99 3.92
C THR A 215 -22.03 6.91 4.77
N VAL A 216 -22.85 7.77 4.16
CA VAL A 216 -23.73 8.68 4.91
C VAL A 216 -24.80 7.92 5.71
N PRO A 217 -25.53 6.94 5.16
CA PRO A 217 -26.48 6.16 5.96
C PRO A 217 -25.79 5.42 7.13
N ALA A 218 -24.59 4.86 6.90
CA ALA A 218 -23.82 4.22 7.95
C ALA A 218 -23.44 5.22 9.08
N PHE A 219 -23.04 6.44 8.72
CA PHE A 219 -22.79 7.51 9.68
C PHE A 219 -24.05 7.92 10.45
N LEU A 220 -25.18 8.11 9.78
CA LEU A 220 -26.44 8.47 10.44
C LEU A 220 -26.92 7.37 11.39
N LEU A 221 -26.74 6.10 11.01
CA LEU A 221 -27.02 4.95 11.87
C LEU A 221 -26.10 4.95 13.10
N ALA A 222 -24.80 5.20 12.91
CA ALA A 222 -23.86 5.36 14.02
C ALA A 222 -24.27 6.49 14.97
N CYS A 223 -24.71 7.64 14.44
CA CYS A 223 -25.27 8.73 15.26
C CYS A 223 -26.51 8.29 16.04
N ALA A 224 -27.42 7.52 15.43
CA ALA A 224 -28.63 7.03 16.08
C ALA A 224 -28.32 6.03 17.20
N ILE A 225 -27.40 5.09 16.96
CA ILE A 225 -26.93 4.12 17.96
C ILE A 225 -26.21 4.86 19.09
N GLY A 226 -25.29 5.76 18.77
CA GLY A 226 -24.57 6.59 19.75
C GLY A 226 -25.52 7.43 20.60
N LYS A 227 -26.63 7.94 20.03
CA LYS A 227 -27.69 8.61 20.79
C LYS A 227 -28.41 7.68 21.78
N ARG A 228 -28.70 6.44 21.39
CA ARG A 228 -29.41 5.46 22.23
C ARG A 228 -28.54 4.98 23.39
N LEU A 229 -27.29 4.64 23.14
CA LEU A 229 -26.34 4.18 24.17
C LEU A 229 -26.01 5.24 25.24
N ARG A 230 -26.46 6.49 25.06
CA ARG A 230 -26.29 7.60 26.02
C ARG A 230 -27.46 7.76 26.98
N ARG A 231 -28.61 7.17 26.66
CA ARG A 231 -29.80 7.17 27.53
C ARG A 231 -29.69 6.02 28.50
#